data_AF-A0A6G6YPB1-F1
#
_entry.id   AF-A0A6G6YPB1-F1
#
_cell.length_a   1.000
_cell.length_b   1.000
_cell.length_c   1.000
_cell.angle_alpha   90.00
_cell.angle_beta   90.00
_cell.angle_gamma   90.00
#
_symmetry.space_group_name_H-M   'P 1'
#
loop_
_entity.id
_entity.type
_entity.pdbx_description
1 polymer ?
#
loop_
_entity_poly.entity_id
_entity_poly.type
_entity_poly.pdbx_seq_one_letter_code
_entity_poly.pdbx_strand_id
1 'polypeptide(L)' 'MQTKIKEHICPACNGTGFPPVEQPARAGHKIYPVKCKACDGKGKITEDD' A
#
# COMPACT_ATOMS: atom_id res chain seq x y z
N MET A 1 -18.94 16.97 -16.45
CA MET A 1 -17.68 16.41 -16.97
C MET A 1 -17.31 15.28 -16.02
N GLN A 2 -17.36 14.02 -16.46
CA GLN A 2 -16.94 12.90 -15.63
C GLN A 2 -15.42 12.79 -15.73
N THR A 3 -14.71 13.32 -14.74
CA THR A 3 -13.29 13.05 -14.53
C THR A 3 -13.17 11.55 -14.26
N LYS A 4 -12.70 10.80 -15.25
CA LYS A 4 -12.31 9.40 -15.06
C LYS A 4 -11.05 9.43 -14.19
N ILE A 5 -11.23 9.38 -12.87
CA ILE A 5 -10.14 9.18 -11.93
C ILE A 5 -9.53 7.82 -12.30
N LYS A 6 -8.29 7.85 -12.82
CA LYS A 6 -7.58 6.62 -13.16
C LYS A 6 -6.96 6.09 -11.87
N GLU A 7 -7.62 5.10 -11.28
CA GLU A 7 -7.08 4.37 -10.14
C GLU A 7 -6.25 3.20 -10.63
N HIS A 8 -4.97 3.19 -10.27
CA HIS A 8 -4.05 2.10 -10.56
C HIS A 8 -3.53 1.47 -9.27
N ILE A 9 -3.30 0.15 -9.31
CA ILE A 9 -2.71 -0.58 -8.18
C ILE A 9 -1.30 -0.04 -7.98
N CYS A 10 -0.95 0.30 -6.73
CA CYS A 10 0.38 0.80 -6.42
C CYS A 10 1.42 -0.30 -6.68
N PRO A 11 2.35 -0.13 -7.64
CA PRO A 11 3.31 -1.17 -7.99
C PRO A 11 4.35 -1.39 -6.90
N ALA A 12 4.58 -0.41 -6.02
CA ALA A 12 5.56 -0.52 -4.94
C ALA A 12 5.12 -1.44 -3.79
N CYS A 13 3.81 -1.61 -3.58
CA CYS A 13 3.26 -2.50 -2.56
C CYS A 13 2.30 -3.55 -3.14
N ASN A 14 2.15 -3.63 -4.46
CA ASN A 14 1.22 -4.52 -5.15
C ASN A 14 -0.21 -4.48 -4.57
N GLY A 15 -0.70 -3.29 -4.20
CA GLY A 15 -2.07 -3.14 -3.69
C GLY A 15 -2.24 -3.28 -2.18
N THR A 16 -1.23 -3.70 -1.42
CA THR A 16 -1.41 -3.95 0.03
C THR A 16 -1.36 -2.67 0.86
N GLY A 17 -0.72 -1.61 0.36
CA GLY A 17 -0.45 -0.38 1.13
C GLY A 17 0.71 -0.53 2.14
N PHE A 18 1.31 -1.72 2.27
CA PHE A 18 2.39 -1.98 3.20
C PHE A 18 3.52 -2.76 2.52
N PRO A 19 4.79 -2.52 2.88
CA PRO A 19 5.87 -3.37 2.43
C PRO A 19 5.64 -4.81 2.91
N PRO A 20 6.10 -5.81 2.15
CA PRO A 20 6.13 -7.18 2.63
C PRO A 20 7.01 -7.23 3.89
N VAL A 21 6.44 -7.77 4.97
CA VAL A 21 7.17 -7.97 6.23
C VAL A 21 7.26 -9.46 6.54
N GLU A 22 8.38 -9.84 7.13
CA GLU A 22 8.57 -11.19 7.64
C GLU A 22 7.64 -11.45 8.83
N GLN A 23 7.34 -12.72 9.08
CA GLN A 23 6.62 -13.09 10.29
C GLN A 23 7.53 -12.95 11.52
N PRO A 24 6.98 -12.52 12.66
CA PRO A 24 7.77 -12.42 13.88
C PRO A 24 8.25 -13.81 14.33
N ALA A 25 9.56 -13.93 14.58
CA ALA A 25 10.19 -15.20 14.98
C ALA A 25 9.71 -15.72 16.35
N ARG A 26 9.05 -14.87 17.16
CA ARG A 26 8.50 -15.22 18.47
C ARG A 26 6.98 -15.13 18.46
N ALA A 27 6.33 -16.18 18.92
CA ALA A 27 4.89 -16.21 19.12
C ALA A 27 4.45 -15.07 20.07
N GLY A 28 3.33 -14.42 19.75
CA GLY A 28 2.78 -13.30 20.53
C GLY A 28 3.33 -11.92 20.17
N HIS A 29 4.40 -11.82 19.37
CA HIS A 29 4.87 -10.54 18.84
C HIS A 29 4.15 -10.17 17.55
N LYS A 30 3.95 -8.87 17.30
CA LYS A 30 3.42 -8.33 16.04
C LYS A 30 4.44 -7.39 15.42
N ILE A 31 4.63 -7.49 14.11
CA ILE A 31 5.41 -6.53 13.34
C ILE A 31 4.42 -5.55 12.71
N TYR A 32 4.64 -4.26 12.95
CA TYR A 32 3.83 -3.19 12.37
C TYR A 32 4.61 -2.58 11.19
N PRO A 33 4.33 -3.01 9.95
CA PRO A 33 4.97 -2.42 8.78
C PRO A 33 4.69 -0.92 8.70
N VAL A 34 5.71 -0.16 8.30
CA VAL A 34 5.51 1.24 7.90
C VAL A 34 4.62 1.29 6.66
N LYS A 35 3.83 2.35 6.52
CA LYS A 35 2.98 2.53 5.32
C LYS A 35 3.85 2.62 4.06
N CYS A 36 3.35 2.12 2.94
CA CYS A 36 3.98 2.29 1.64
C CYS A 36 4.03 3.78 1.29
N LYS A 37 5.23 4.34 1.13
CA LYS A 37 5.44 5.77 0.84
C LYS A 37 4.91 6.19 -0.53
N ALA A 38 4.81 5.27 -1.49
CA ALA A 38 4.37 5.59 -2.84
C ALA A 38 2.85 5.80 -2.95
N CYS A 39 2.06 5.25 -2.03
CA CYS A 39 0.60 5.40 -2.00
C CYS A 39 0.07 5.80 -0.62
N ASP A 40 0.94 6.23 0.30
CA ASP A 40 0.62 6.56 1.69
C ASP A 40 -0.22 5.52 2.45
N GLY A 41 -0.03 4.24 2.11
CA GLY A 41 -0.79 3.14 2.71
C GLY A 41 -2.16 2.86 2.09
N LYS A 42 -2.50 3.50 0.97
CA LYS A 42 -3.79 3.29 0.28
C LYS A 42 -3.83 2.01 -0.57
N GLY A 43 -2.67 1.50 -0.99
CA GLY A 43 -2.57 0.38 -1.94
C GLY A 43 -2.87 0.75 -3.39
N LYS A 44 -3.49 1.91 -3.63
CA LYS A 44 -3.85 2.42 -4.95
C LYS A 44 -3.41 3.86 -5.11
N ILE A 45 -3.09 4.24 -6.35
CA ILE A 45 -2.68 5.58 -6.73
C ILE A 45 -3.78 6.12 -7.66
N THR A 46 -4.36 7.24 -7.27
CA THR A 46 -5.32 8.02 -8.07
C THR A 46 -4.52 9.05 -8.85
N GLU A 47 -4.54 8.95 -10.17
CA GLU A 47 -4.06 10.02 -11.05
C GLU A 47 -5.26 10.93 -11.35
N ASP A 48 -5.26 12.11 -10.74
CA ASP A 48 -6.15 13.21 -11.13
C ASP A 48 -5.46 13.95 -12.29
N ASP A 49 -6.05 13.86 -13.48
CA ASP A 49 -5.69 14.63 -14.69
C ASP A 49 -6.39 16.00 -14.69
#